data_AF-A0AB35IL91-F1
#
_entry.id   AF-A0AB35IL91-F1
#
_cell.length_a   1.000
_cell.length_b   1.000
_cell.length_c   1.000
_cell.angle_alpha   90.00
_cell.angle_beta   90.00
_cell.angle_gamma   90.00
#
_symmetry.space_group_name_H-M   'P 1'
#
loop_
_entity.id
_entity.type
_entity.pdbx_description
1 polymer ?
#
loop_
_entity_poly.entity_id
_entity_poly.type
_entity_poly.pdbx_seq_one_letter_code
_entity_poly.pdbx_strand_id
1 'polypeptide(L)'
;MLVPELADIEIVDRVEYQYLTVLIPSIENFALSKLFSSRPKDYNDLENYPILDMCDVEKLKEMLEEYLPYFVFADNPNYNFNYLDDLLNKRGLA
;
A
#
# COMPACT_ATOMS: atom_id res chain seq x y z
N MET A 1 14.43 19.91 9.93
CA MET A 1 13.57 18.84 9.39
C MET A 1 14.48 17.62 9.27
N LEU A 2 14.35 16.67 10.17
CA LEU A 2 15.04 15.39 10.07
C LEU A 2 14.31 14.60 8.99
N VAL A 3 14.95 14.45 7.83
CA VAL A 3 14.50 13.46 6.84
C VAL A 3 14.74 12.10 7.50
N PRO A 4 13.71 11.28 7.75
CA PRO A 4 13.90 9.95 8.32
C PRO A 4 14.89 9.16 7.45
N GLU A 5 15.76 8.35 8.05
CA GLU A 5 16.46 7.34 7.27
C GLU A 5 15.41 6.41 6.68
N LEU A 6 15.40 6.28 5.36
CA LEU A 6 14.49 5.38 4.65
C LEU A 6 14.70 3.96 5.20
N ALA A 7 13.74 3.45 5.96
CA ALA A 7 13.40 2.03 5.89
C ALA A 7 12.34 1.93 4.76
N ASP A 8 12.72 2.20 3.52
CA ASP A 8 13.26 1.25 2.53
C ASP A 8 12.34 0.04 2.41
N ILE A 9 11.29 0.22 1.60
CA ILE A 9 10.43 -0.79 1.00
C ILE A 9 10.92 -2.22 1.29
N GLU A 10 10.14 -2.96 2.08
CA GLU A 10 10.45 -4.34 2.44
C GLU A 10 10.51 -5.19 1.16
N ILE A 11 11.69 -5.74 0.86
CA ILE A 11 11.89 -6.63 -0.28
C ILE A 11 11.72 -8.06 0.17
N VAL A 12 10.66 -8.72 -0.31
CA VAL A 12 10.33 -10.10 0.05
C VAL A 12 10.92 -11.12 -0.91
N ASP A 13 11.20 -10.71 -2.15
CA ASP A 13 11.76 -11.58 -3.17
C ASP A 13 12.58 -10.81 -4.20
N ARG A 14 13.36 -11.52 -5.01
CA ARG A 14 14.10 -10.97 -6.15
C ARG A 14 14.01 -11.90 -7.35
N VAL A 15 13.85 -11.31 -8.53
CA VAL A 15 13.89 -12.03 -9.80
C VAL A 15 15.12 -11.59 -10.58
N GLU A 16 16.01 -12.55 -10.87
CA GLU A 16 17.26 -12.31 -11.59
C GLU A 16 17.12 -12.69 -13.07
N TYR A 17 17.38 -11.72 -13.93
CA TYR A 17 17.55 -11.88 -15.37
C TYR A 17 19.02 -11.65 -15.74
N GLN A 18 19.41 -12.00 -16.98
CA GLN A 18 20.80 -11.94 -17.44
C GLN A 18 21.49 -10.57 -17.21
N TYR A 19 20.74 -9.47 -17.26
CA TYR A 19 21.26 -8.10 -17.10
C TYR A 19 20.41 -7.22 -16.18
N LEU A 20 19.48 -7.81 -15.42
CA LEU A 20 18.53 -7.06 -14.59
C LEU A 20 18.15 -7.86 -13.35
N THR A 21 18.26 -7.24 -12.19
CA THR A 21 17.68 -7.77 -10.95
C THR A 21 16.45 -6.95 -10.60
N VAL A 22 15.30 -7.61 -10.49
CA VAL A 22 14.05 -6.98 -10.08
C VAL A 22 13.81 -7.31 -8.62
N LEU A 23 13.69 -6.28 -7.79
CA LEU A 23 13.34 -6.43 -6.37
C LEU A 23 11.83 -6.36 -6.22
N ILE A 24 11.25 -7.34 -5.53
CA ILE A 24 9.81 -7.45 -5.32
C ILE A 24 9.47 -6.92 -3.93
N PRO A 25 8.67 -5.84 -3.83
CA PRO A 25 8.23 -5.32 -2.55
C PRO A 25 7.24 -6.27 -1.88
N SER A 26 7.08 -6.16 -0.57
CA SER A 26 5.99 -6.83 0.15
C SER A 26 4.63 -6.39 -0.39
N ILE A 27 3.64 -7.26 -0.24
CA ILE A 27 2.29 -7.01 -0.73
C ILE A 27 1.65 -5.81 -0.01
N GLU A 28 1.99 -5.58 1.26
CA GLU A 28 1.58 -4.41 2.04
C GLU A 28 2.15 -3.11 1.45
N ASN A 29 3.44 -3.09 1.07
CA ASN A 29 4.04 -1.95 0.38
C ASN A 29 3.33 -1.66 -0.96
N PHE A 30 2.97 -2.71 -1.69
CA PHE A 30 2.21 -2.56 -2.93
C PHE A 30 0.80 -2.02 -2.70
N ALA A 31 0.07 -2.57 -1.71
CA ALA A 31 -1.26 -2.10 -1.33
C ALA A 31 -1.23 -0.64 -0.87
N LEU A 32 -0.26 -0.30 -0.03
CA LEU A 32 -0.04 1.05 0.49
C LEU A 32 0.17 2.06 -0.65
N SER A 33 0.95 1.71 -1.68
CA SER A 33 1.15 2.58 -2.86
C SER A 33 -0.17 2.90 -3.59
N LYS A 34 -1.15 1.99 -3.55
CA LYS A 34 -2.48 2.18 -4.13
C LYS A 34 -3.41 2.97 -3.21
N LEU A 35 -3.26 2.81 -1.89
CA LEU A 35 -4.01 3.59 -0.89
C LEU A 35 -3.62 5.07 -0.92
N PHE A 36 -2.34 5.38 -1.13
CA PHE A 36 -1.84 6.75 -1.35
C PHE A 36 -2.05 7.28 -2.78
N SER A 37 -2.92 6.63 -3.57
CA SER A 37 -3.35 7.11 -4.89
C SER A 37 -4.81 7.57 -4.82
N SER A 38 -5.17 8.55 -5.63
CA SER A 38 -6.56 8.96 -5.89
C SER A 38 -7.06 8.47 -7.26
N ARG A 39 -6.27 7.62 -7.95
CA ARG A 39 -6.61 7.13 -9.28
C ARG A 39 -7.69 6.04 -9.19
N PRO A 40 -8.75 6.11 -10.00
CA PRO A 40 -9.81 5.10 -10.01
C PRO A 40 -9.31 3.67 -10.32
N LYS A 41 -8.26 3.55 -11.15
CA LYS A 41 -7.65 2.25 -11.44
C LYS A 41 -7.08 1.60 -10.18
N ASP A 42 -6.43 2.36 -9.30
CA ASP A 42 -5.82 1.81 -8.09
C ASP A 42 -6.87 1.39 -7.08
N TYR A 43 -7.98 2.14 -6.98
CA TYR A 43 -9.15 1.72 -6.21
C TYR A 43 -9.71 0.40 -6.74
N ASN A 44 -9.93 0.31 -8.05
CA ASN A 44 -10.43 -0.89 -8.71
C ASN A 44 -9.47 -2.08 -8.52
N ASP A 45 -8.16 -1.84 -8.51
CA ASP A 45 -7.16 -2.88 -8.25
C ASP A 45 -7.30 -3.42 -6.81
N LEU A 46 -7.49 -2.55 -5.80
CA LEU A 46 -7.72 -2.93 -4.39
C LEU A 46 -9.06 -3.67 -4.18
N GLU A 47 -10.10 -3.23 -4.89
CA GLU A 47 -11.45 -3.78 -4.77
C GLU A 47 -11.60 -5.14 -5.46
N ASN A 48 -11.01 -5.31 -6.65
CA ASN A 48 -11.35 -6.44 -7.53
C ASN A 48 -10.24 -7.49 -7.69
N TYR A 49 -9.02 -7.22 -7.22
CA TYR A 49 -7.91 -8.18 -7.26
C TYR A 49 -7.49 -8.60 -5.84
N PRO A 50 -6.84 -9.76 -5.67
CA PRO A 50 -6.53 -10.30 -4.35
C PRO A 50 -5.34 -9.63 -3.66
N ILE A 51 -5.22 -8.29 -3.79
CA ILE A 51 -4.16 -7.53 -3.16
C ILE A 51 -4.37 -7.53 -1.64
N LEU A 52 -5.57 -7.13 -1.20
CA LEU A 52 -5.88 -7.01 0.22
C LEU A 52 -6.02 -8.38 0.92
N ASP A 53 -6.49 -9.44 0.24
CA ASP A 53 -6.55 -10.77 0.89
C ASP A 53 -5.18 -11.39 1.11
N MET A 54 -4.17 -10.92 0.38
CA MET A 54 -2.79 -11.36 0.52
C MET A 54 -2.03 -10.55 1.58
N CYS A 55 -2.56 -9.40 2.00
CA CYS A 55 -1.96 -8.58 3.04
C CYS A 55 -2.20 -9.16 4.43
N ASP A 56 -1.21 -8.97 5.30
CA ASP A 56 -1.47 -8.82 6.73
C ASP A 56 -2.17 -7.46 6.95
N VAL A 57 -3.47 -7.50 7.22
CA VAL A 57 -4.33 -6.32 7.34
C VAL A 57 -3.89 -5.41 8.50
N GLU A 58 -3.46 -5.98 9.62
CA GLU A 58 -3.05 -5.20 10.79
C GLU A 58 -1.73 -4.49 10.50
N LYS A 59 -0.76 -5.20 9.90
CA LYS A 59 0.48 -4.59 9.42
C LYS A 59 0.23 -3.46 8.41
N LEU A 60 -0.71 -3.66 7.47
CA LEU A 60 -1.06 -2.64 6.49
C LEU A 60 -1.63 -1.37 7.16
N LYS A 61 -2.48 -1.54 8.18
CA LYS A 61 -3.03 -0.42 8.96
C LYS A 61 -1.95 0.32 9.75
N GLU A 62 -1.05 -0.42 10.41
CA GLU A 62 0.10 0.16 11.12
C GLU A 62 0.98 0.98 10.18
N MET A 63 1.31 0.43 9.00
CA MET A 63 2.06 1.15 7.97
C MET A 63 1.33 2.42 7.50
N LEU A 64 0.02 2.32 7.25
CA LEU A 64 -0.78 3.49 6.85
C LEU A 64 -0.76 4.58 7.92
N GLU A 65 -0.94 4.22 9.20
CA GLU A 65 -0.88 5.16 10.33
C GLU A 65 0.51 5.81 10.45
N GLU A 66 1.58 5.05 10.26
CA GLU A 66 2.96 5.54 10.28
C GLU A 66 3.23 6.54 9.14
N TYR A 67 2.79 6.24 7.92
CA TYR A 67 3.13 7.04 6.74
C TYR A 67 2.20 8.23 6.49
N LEU A 68 0.93 8.16 6.91
CA LEU A 68 -0.07 9.19 6.64
C LEU A 68 0.33 10.60 7.13
N PRO A 69 0.97 10.79 8.31
CA PRO A 69 1.45 12.10 8.76
C PRO A 69 2.48 12.77 7.84
N TYR A 70 3.20 11.99 7.02
CA TYR A 70 4.18 12.49 6.07
C TYR A 70 3.58 12.78 4.69
N PHE A 71 2.32 12.40 4.47
CA PHE A 71 1.64 12.56 3.19
C PHE A 71 1.03 13.95 3.05
N VAL A 72 1.51 14.71 2.06
CA VAL A 72 1.16 16.13 1.86
C VAL A 72 -0.35 16.35 1.59
N PHE A 73 -1.04 15.32 1.08
CA PHE A 73 -2.46 15.40 0.73
C PHE A 73 -3.35 14.55 1.64
N ALA A 74 -2.95 14.36 2.91
CA ALA A 74 -3.69 13.54 3.88
C ALA A 74 -5.12 14.04 4.14
N ASP A 75 -5.39 15.33 3.92
CA ASP A 75 -6.71 15.96 4.06
C ASP A 75 -7.62 15.80 2.82
N ASN A 76 -7.10 15.25 1.72
CA ASN A 76 -7.86 15.12 0.48
C ASN A 76 -8.75 13.84 0.52
N PRO A 77 -10.09 13.99 0.47
CA PRO A 77 -11.02 12.88 0.63
C PRO A 77 -11.07 11.93 -0.58
N ASN A 78 -10.44 12.29 -1.69
CA ASN A 78 -10.44 11.47 -2.91
C ASN A 78 -9.38 10.38 -2.91
N TYR A 79 -8.50 10.33 -1.91
CA TYR A 79 -7.50 9.27 -1.82
C TYR A 79 -8.07 7.98 -1.26
N ASN A 80 -7.55 6.86 -1.77
CA ASN A 80 -8.07 5.53 -1.51
C ASN A 80 -7.94 5.10 -0.03
N PHE A 81 -6.97 5.64 0.72
CA PHE A 81 -6.82 5.35 2.16
C PHE A 81 -8.08 5.72 2.96
N ASN A 82 -8.87 6.71 2.53
CA ASN A 82 -10.13 7.08 3.18
C ASN A 82 -11.21 6.00 3.07
N TYR A 83 -11.03 5.03 2.17
CA TYR A 83 -11.99 3.97 1.88
C TYR A 83 -11.44 2.59 2.28
N LEU A 84 -10.35 2.52 3.06
CA LEU A 84 -9.73 1.25 3.45
C LEU A 84 -10.72 0.34 4.18
N ASP A 85 -11.44 0.86 5.17
CA ASP A 85 -12.42 0.06 5.92
C ASP A 85 -13.55 -0.46 5.03
N ASP A 86 -14.05 0.35 4.11
CA ASP A 86 -15.06 -0.06 3.13
C ASP A 86 -14.53 -1.18 2.21
N LEU A 87 -13.28 -1.05 1.75
CA LEU A 87 -12.61 -2.05 0.92
C LEU A 87 -12.43 -3.37 1.69
N LEU A 88 -11.99 -3.33 2.95
CA LEU A 88 -11.84 -4.52 3.80
C LEU A 88 -13.21 -5.18 4.07
N ASN A 89 -14.23 -4.40 4.40
CA ASN A 89 -15.59 -4.89 4.61
C ASN A 89 -16.17 -5.60 3.38
N LYS A 90 -16.02 -5.00 2.19
CA LYS A 90 -16.47 -5.60 0.91
C LYS A 90 -15.82 -6.95 0.63
N ARG A 91 -14.61 -7.18 1.15
CA ARG A 91 -13.86 -8.43 1.01
C ARG A 91 -14.05 -9.41 2.18
N GLY A 92 -14.72 -9.00 3.26
CA GLY A 92 -14.87 -9.81 4.47
C GLY A 92 -13.58 -9.95 5.27
N LEU A 93 -12.73 -8.91 5.25
CA LEU A 93 -11.41 -8.86 5.92
C LEU A 93 -11.38 -7.92 7.14
N ALA A 94 -12.53 -7.34 7.51
CA ALA A 94 -12.69 -6.38 8.61
C ALA A 94 -13.15 -7.05 9.91
#